data_AF-A0A0F9R820-F1
#
_entry.id   AF-A0A0F9R820-F1
#
_cell.length_a   1.000
_cell.length_b   1.000
_cell.length_c   1.000
_cell.angle_alpha   90.00
_cell.angle_beta   90.00
_cell.angle_gamma   90.00
#
_symmetry.space_group_name_H-M   'P 1'
#
loop_
_entity.id
_entity.type
_entity.pdbx_description
1 polymer ?
#
loop_
_entity_poly.entity_id
_entity_poly.type
_entity_poly.pdbx_seq_one_letter_code
_entity_poly.pdbx_strand_id
1 'polypeptide(L)'
;MEIESSNKNIEFKKIQRTIAAIIYIGIVLATITSLAGLIWTVADVFIAPTGKLELFFNLNLGYQIAIIGGFLAGLFFLLVFFFGLFKKSSHSLMKFIYKKRELELRYKNRIDVKIGAGGLLISLIAIIIGIIFAIIWDLIIGPSGGSFSILNLLDSTGPWVLFVGIGLFILIGATLFMIYFWKNGYYLILKIMGKLEKDEKN
;
A
#
# COMPACT_ATOMS: atom_id res chain seq x y z
N MET A 1 -1.79 40.09 -16.99
CA MET A 1 -0.56 39.39 -16.57
C MET A 1 -0.91 37.92 -16.48
N GLU A 2 -0.81 37.21 -17.61
CA GLU A 2 -1.06 35.78 -17.67
C GLU A 2 0.11 35.05 -17.02
N ILE A 3 -0.19 34.26 -15.99
CA ILE A 3 0.76 33.33 -15.41
C ILE A 3 0.85 32.17 -16.41
N GLU A 4 1.82 32.26 -17.31
CA GLU A 4 2.29 31.10 -18.08
C GLU A 4 2.56 29.97 -17.09
N SER A 5 1.69 28.98 -17.07
CA SER A 5 1.90 27.73 -16.39
C SER A 5 3.08 27.03 -17.06
N SER A 6 4.28 27.37 -16.60
CA SER A 6 5.52 26.67 -16.93
C SER A 6 5.31 25.20 -16.59
N ASN A 7 4.93 24.43 -17.61
CA ASN A 7 4.95 22.99 -17.60
C ASN A 7 6.43 22.58 -17.67
N LYS A 8 7.16 22.91 -16.61
CA LYS A 8 8.54 22.51 -16.41
C LYS A 8 8.48 21.01 -16.26
N ASN A 9 8.73 20.29 -17.36
CA ASN A 9 8.90 18.85 -17.36
C ASN A 9 9.85 18.51 -16.22
N ILE A 10 9.30 18.04 -15.10
CA ILE A 10 10.10 17.61 -13.98
C ILE A 10 10.78 16.36 -14.48
N GLU A 11 12.02 16.48 -14.94
CA GLU A 11 12.85 15.33 -15.28
C GLU A 11 13.05 14.52 -14.01
N PHE A 12 12.25 13.46 -13.87
CA PHE A 12 12.39 12.53 -12.78
C PHE A 12 13.57 11.62 -13.07
N LYS A 13 14.45 11.47 -12.07
CA LYS A 13 15.65 10.64 -12.19
C LYS A 13 15.22 9.18 -12.47
N LYS A 14 15.92 8.47 -13.36
CA LYS A 14 15.60 7.07 -13.76
C LYS A 14 15.29 6.16 -12.55
N ILE A 15 16.03 6.32 -11.46
CA ILE A 15 15.85 5.59 -10.19
C ILE A 15 14.46 5.80 -9.58
N GLN A 16 13.92 7.02 -9.61
CA GLN A 16 12.60 7.33 -9.05
C GLN A 16 11.48 6.65 -9.82
N ARG A 17 11.64 6.57 -11.15
CA ARG A 17 10.73 5.83 -12.02
C ARG A 17 10.77 4.34 -11.75
N THR A 18 11.95 3.77 -11.51
CA THR A 18 12.10 2.35 -11.12
C THR A 18 11.44 2.05 -9.78
N ILE A 19 11.65 2.88 -8.75
CA ILE A 19 11.03 2.69 -7.43
C ILE A 19 9.51 2.75 -7.53
N ALA A 20 8.96 3.74 -8.24
CA ALA A 20 7.52 3.86 -8.47
C ALA A 20 6.96 2.65 -9.23
N ALA A 21 7.71 2.10 -10.19
CA ALA A 21 7.32 0.89 -10.91
C ALA A 21 7.31 -0.36 -10.02
N ILE A 22 8.32 -0.54 -9.16
CA ILE A 22 8.39 -1.66 -8.23
C ILE A 22 7.20 -1.63 -7.26
N ILE A 23 6.92 -0.47 -6.68
CA ILE A 23 5.77 -0.30 -5.77
C ILE A 23 4.47 -0.63 -6.50
N TYR A 24 4.32 -0.14 -7.74
CA TYR A 24 3.14 -0.43 -8.54
C TYR A 24 2.97 -1.93 -8.82
N ILE A 25 4.02 -2.61 -9.25
CA ILE A 25 3.99 -4.07 -9.49
C ILE A 25 3.60 -4.80 -8.20
N GLY A 26 4.12 -4.36 -7.05
CA GLY A 26 3.71 -4.87 -5.75
C GLY A 26 2.21 -4.72 -5.51
N ILE A 27 1.63 -3.55 -5.79
CA ILE A 27 0.19 -3.30 -5.62
C ILE A 27 -0.64 -4.22 -6.52
N VAL A 28 -0.19 -4.42 -7.76
CA VAL A 28 -0.87 -5.33 -8.70
C VAL A 28 -0.85 -6.75 -8.17
N LEU A 29 0.31 -7.24 -7.73
CA LEU A 29 0.44 -8.57 -7.14
C LEU A 29 -0.44 -8.73 -5.89
N ALA A 30 -0.41 -7.75 -4.98
CA ALA A 30 -1.26 -7.74 -3.79
C ALA A 30 -2.75 -7.82 -4.16
N THR A 31 -3.17 -7.09 -5.20
CA THR A 31 -4.56 -7.11 -5.66
C THR A 31 -4.96 -8.45 -6.24
N ILE A 32 -4.10 -9.05 -7.07
CA ILE A 32 -4.37 -10.38 -7.65
C ILE A 32 -4.46 -11.43 -6.53
N THR A 33 -3.51 -11.44 -5.60
CA THR A 33 -3.51 -12.38 -4.47
C THR A 33 -4.72 -12.16 -3.55
N SER A 34 -5.11 -10.92 -3.29
CA SER A 34 -6.28 -10.61 -2.46
C SER A 34 -7.59 -11.03 -3.12
N LEU A 35 -7.76 -10.79 -4.42
CA LEU A 35 -8.94 -11.24 -5.17
C LEU A 35 -9.00 -12.77 -5.27
N ALA A 36 -7.87 -13.42 -5.55
CA ALA A 36 -7.78 -14.88 -5.57
C ALA A 36 -8.11 -15.47 -4.20
N GLY A 37 -7.55 -14.91 -3.13
CA GLY A 37 -7.85 -15.31 -1.76
C GLY A 37 -9.31 -15.09 -1.39
N LEU A 38 -9.94 -13.98 -1.84
CA LEU A 38 -11.36 -13.71 -1.61
C LEU A 38 -12.23 -14.75 -2.31
N ILE A 39 -11.99 -15.01 -3.60
CA ILE A 39 -12.74 -16.04 -4.35
C ILE A 39 -12.58 -17.41 -3.69
N TRP A 40 -11.36 -17.76 -3.27
CA TRP A 40 -11.08 -19.04 -2.63
C TRP A 40 -11.74 -19.16 -1.25
N THR A 41 -11.73 -18.09 -0.46
CA THR A 41 -12.40 -18.01 0.85
C THR A 41 -13.91 -18.16 0.69
N VAL A 42 -14.51 -17.45 -0.27
CA VAL A 42 -15.94 -17.61 -0.57
C VAL A 42 -16.24 -19.06 -0.98
N ALA A 43 -15.39 -19.68 -1.78
CA ALA A 43 -15.55 -21.10 -2.14
C ALA A 43 -15.42 -22.04 -0.92
N ASP A 44 -14.53 -21.75 0.04
CA ASP A 44 -14.41 -22.52 1.29
C ASP A 44 -15.66 -22.40 2.16
N VAL A 45 -16.20 -21.19 2.30
CA VAL A 45 -17.32 -20.90 3.20
C VAL A 45 -18.65 -21.40 2.63
N PHE A 46 -18.88 -21.28 1.31
CA PHE A 46 -20.19 -21.52 0.71
C PHE A 46 -20.33 -22.86 -0.03
N ILE A 47 -19.24 -23.50 -0.47
CA ILE A 47 -19.32 -24.73 -1.29
C ILE A 47 -18.93 -25.94 -0.45
N ALA A 48 -17.64 -26.04 -0.10
CA ALA A 48 -17.14 -27.08 0.78
C ALA A 48 -15.70 -26.74 1.23
N PRO A 49 -15.32 -27.03 2.48
CA PRO A 49 -13.96 -26.82 2.97
C PRO A 49 -12.94 -27.80 2.34
N THR A 50 -13.38 -28.94 1.80
CA THR A 50 -12.54 -29.94 1.12
C THR A 50 -13.28 -30.53 -0.10
N GLY A 51 -12.55 -31.12 -1.05
CA GLY A 51 -13.15 -31.79 -2.22
C GLY A 51 -13.60 -30.87 -3.36
N LYS A 52 -13.24 -29.57 -3.34
CA LYS A 52 -13.61 -28.61 -4.41
C LYS A 52 -13.16 -29.04 -5.81
N LEU A 53 -11.96 -29.63 -5.91
CA LEU A 53 -11.43 -30.15 -7.17
C LEU A 53 -12.23 -31.36 -7.66
N GLU A 54 -12.70 -32.21 -6.75
CA GLU A 54 -13.53 -33.36 -7.09
C GLU A 54 -14.92 -32.92 -7.57
N LEU A 55 -15.53 -31.93 -6.89
CA LEU A 55 -16.75 -31.27 -7.38
C LEU A 55 -16.55 -30.65 -8.76
N PHE A 56 -15.40 -30.02 -9.01
CA PHE A 56 -15.07 -29.47 -10.31
C PHE A 56 -14.95 -30.55 -11.39
N PHE A 57 -14.25 -31.66 -11.10
CA PHE A 57 -14.10 -32.78 -12.05
C PHE A 57 -15.41 -33.52 -12.31
N ASN A 58 -16.35 -33.50 -11.36
CA ASN A 58 -17.68 -34.08 -11.54
C ASN A 58 -18.66 -33.18 -12.32
N LEU A 59 -18.31 -31.91 -12.60
CA LEU A 59 -19.13 -31.05 -13.46
C LEU A 59 -19.07 -31.50 -14.93
N ASN A 60 -20.14 -31.19 -15.67
CA ASN A 60 -20.14 -31.35 -17.13
C ASN A 60 -18.97 -30.55 -17.74
N LEU A 61 -18.31 -31.11 -18.76
CA LEU A 61 -17.16 -30.55 -19.46
C LEU A 61 -17.42 -29.10 -19.92
N GLY A 62 -18.66 -28.79 -20.35
CA GLY A 62 -19.06 -27.42 -20.69
C GLY A 62 -18.94 -26.43 -19.52
N TYR A 63 -19.34 -26.82 -18.30
CA TYR A 63 -19.18 -25.98 -17.11
C TYR A 63 -17.72 -25.81 -16.70
N GLN A 64 -16.91 -26.88 -16.82
CA GLN A 64 -15.48 -26.79 -16.53
C GLN A 64 -14.78 -25.78 -17.45
N ILE A 65 -15.05 -25.85 -18.76
CA ILE A 65 -14.51 -24.89 -19.73
C ILE A 65 -15.02 -23.48 -19.42
N ALA A 66 -16.29 -23.30 -19.10
CA ALA A 66 -16.84 -21.99 -18.78
C ALA A 66 -16.19 -21.36 -17.54
N ILE A 67 -15.94 -22.15 -16.48
CA ILE A 67 -15.28 -21.67 -15.26
C ILE A 67 -13.82 -21.29 -15.56
N ILE A 68 -13.06 -22.15 -16.23
CA ILE A 68 -11.66 -21.87 -16.58
C ILE A 68 -11.58 -20.65 -17.51
N GLY A 69 -12.42 -20.61 -18.55
CA GLY A 69 -12.48 -19.52 -19.51
C GLY A 69 -12.87 -18.20 -18.86
N GLY A 70 -13.86 -18.21 -17.97
CA GLY A 70 -14.26 -17.02 -17.19
C GLY A 70 -13.15 -16.51 -16.29
N PHE A 71 -12.44 -17.41 -15.60
CA PHE A 71 -11.29 -17.04 -14.77
C PHE A 71 -10.15 -16.44 -15.61
N LEU A 72 -9.82 -17.06 -16.74
CA LEU A 72 -8.77 -16.57 -17.65
C LEU A 72 -9.14 -15.21 -18.26
N ALA A 73 -10.39 -15.04 -18.69
CA ALA A 73 -10.89 -13.78 -19.22
C ALA A 73 -10.88 -12.67 -18.16
N GLY A 74 -11.31 -12.99 -16.93
CA GLY A 74 -11.25 -12.06 -15.79
C GLY A 74 -9.83 -11.63 -15.46
N LEU A 75 -8.89 -12.58 -15.43
CA LEU A 75 -7.47 -12.30 -15.18
C LEU A 75 -6.84 -11.46 -16.30
N PHE A 76 -7.18 -11.76 -17.55
CA PHE A 76 -6.74 -10.96 -18.70
C PHE A 76 -7.28 -9.52 -18.64
N PHE A 77 -8.57 -9.35 -18.36
CA PHE A 77 -9.18 -8.03 -18.19
C PHE A 77 -8.53 -7.25 -17.05
N LEU A 78 -8.27 -7.91 -15.92
CA LEU A 78 -7.60 -7.32 -14.77
C LEU A 78 -6.17 -6.85 -15.12
N LEU A 79 -5.40 -7.65 -15.86
CA LEU A 79 -4.07 -7.27 -16.34
C LEU A 79 -4.12 -6.06 -17.29
N VAL A 80 -5.05 -6.04 -18.24
CA VAL A 80 -5.22 -4.90 -19.16
C VAL A 80 -5.61 -3.64 -18.39
N PHE A 81 -6.51 -3.77 -17.43
CA PHE A 81 -6.92 -2.67 -16.55
C PHE A 81 -5.73 -2.10 -15.78
N PHE A 82 -4.91 -2.96 -15.17
CA PHE A 82 -3.68 -2.52 -14.50
C PHE A 82 -2.64 -1.95 -15.46
N PHE A 83 -2.50 -2.47 -16.67
CA PHE A 83 -1.56 -1.91 -17.63
C PHE A 83 -1.98 -0.49 -18.05
N GLY A 84 -3.28 -0.27 -18.26
CA GLY A 84 -3.86 1.04 -18.52
C GLY A 84 -3.67 2.02 -17.35
N LEU A 85 -3.89 1.56 -16.12
CA LEU A 85 -3.69 2.36 -14.92
C LEU A 85 -2.20 2.66 -14.64
N PHE A 86 -1.27 1.81 -15.05
CA PHE A 86 0.15 1.96 -14.74
C PHE A 86 0.72 3.30 -15.21
N LYS A 87 0.41 3.70 -16.45
CA LYS A 87 0.96 4.92 -17.04
C LYS A 87 0.46 6.18 -16.31
N LYS A 88 -0.80 6.19 -15.88
CA LYS A 88 -1.41 7.30 -15.14
C LYS A 88 -1.01 7.30 -13.66
N SER A 89 -1.02 6.13 -13.03
CA SER A 89 -0.75 5.94 -11.61
C SER A 89 0.72 6.17 -11.27
N SER A 90 1.66 5.66 -12.07
CA SER A 90 3.10 5.90 -11.84
C SER A 90 3.46 7.39 -11.89
N HIS A 91 2.89 8.14 -12.83
CA HIS A 91 3.09 9.59 -12.89
C HIS A 91 2.43 10.33 -11.71
N SER A 92 1.24 9.90 -11.28
CA SER A 92 0.56 10.44 -10.10
C SER A 92 1.33 10.17 -8.81
N LEU A 93 1.79 8.93 -8.59
CA LEU A 93 2.64 8.53 -7.47
C LEU A 93 3.94 9.34 -7.45
N MET A 94 4.55 9.55 -8.62
CA MET A 94 5.78 10.31 -8.72
C MET A 94 5.56 11.80 -8.40
N LYS A 95 4.45 12.40 -8.86
CA LYS A 95 4.03 13.76 -8.43
C LYS A 95 3.74 13.82 -6.93
N PHE A 96 3.11 12.80 -6.37
CA PHE A 96 2.78 12.72 -4.95
C PHE A 96 4.03 12.58 -4.06
N ILE A 97 4.96 11.70 -4.44
CA ILE A 97 6.19 11.41 -3.68
C ILE A 97 7.28 12.47 -3.90
N TYR A 98 7.33 13.12 -5.06
CA TYR A 98 8.43 14.04 -5.44
C TYR A 98 7.98 15.48 -5.71
N LYS A 99 6.84 15.92 -5.16
CA LYS A 99 6.45 17.33 -5.23
C LYS A 99 7.54 18.20 -4.56
N LYS A 100 8.37 18.85 -5.36
CA LYS A 100 9.38 19.82 -4.88
C LYS A 100 8.63 20.95 -4.15
N ARG A 101 8.94 21.16 -2.88
CA ARG A 101 8.34 22.26 -2.09
C ARG A 101 9.40 23.31 -1.80
N GLU A 102 9.07 24.57 -2.07
CA GLU A 102 10.00 25.70 -2.01
C GLU A 102 10.65 25.94 -0.63
N LEU A 103 10.00 25.53 0.47
CA LEU A 103 10.58 25.71 1.82
C LEU A 103 11.82 24.85 2.08
N GLU A 104 11.99 23.74 1.36
CA GLU A 104 13.18 22.87 1.50
C GLU A 104 14.45 23.59 1.01
N LEU A 105 14.32 24.57 0.11
CA LEU A 105 15.43 25.39 -0.39
C LEU A 105 15.85 26.47 0.63
N ARG A 106 14.92 27.07 1.39
CA ARG A 106 15.25 28.09 2.40
C ARG A 106 16.01 27.52 3.61
N TYR A 107 15.70 26.30 4.03
CA TYR A 107 16.31 25.67 5.20
C TYR A 107 17.40 24.63 4.84
N LYS A 108 17.88 24.64 3.59
CA LYS A 108 18.84 23.65 3.09
C LYS A 108 20.16 23.61 3.89
N ASN A 109 20.59 24.73 4.46
CA ASN A 109 21.91 24.89 5.10
C ASN A 109 21.95 24.71 6.64
N ARG A 110 20.81 24.64 7.34
CA ARG A 110 20.84 24.43 8.82
C ARG A 110 20.74 22.95 9.16
N ILE A 111 21.88 22.30 9.39
CA ILE A 111 21.99 20.85 9.66
C ILE A 111 21.35 20.50 11.02
N ASP A 112 21.50 21.35 12.03
CA ASP A 112 20.98 21.11 13.39
C ASP A 112 19.46 20.97 13.41
N VAL A 113 18.78 21.83 12.65
CA VAL A 113 17.32 21.77 12.46
C VAL A 113 16.91 20.47 11.77
N LYS A 114 17.74 19.94 10.86
CA LYS A 114 17.43 18.67 10.19
C LYS A 114 17.53 17.49 11.13
N ILE A 115 18.52 17.50 12.02
CA ILE A 115 18.72 16.44 13.00
C ILE A 115 17.56 16.42 14.01
N GLY A 116 17.18 17.59 14.54
CA GLY A 116 16.03 17.71 15.44
C GLY A 116 14.72 17.27 14.79
N ALA A 117 14.46 17.74 13.56
CA ALA A 117 13.28 17.33 12.81
C ALA A 117 13.29 15.83 12.47
N GLY A 118 14.45 15.28 12.10
CA GLY A 118 14.61 13.85 11.82
C GLY A 118 14.37 12.98 13.04
N GLY A 119 14.88 13.37 14.21
CA GLY A 119 14.67 12.67 15.48
C GLY A 119 13.19 12.62 15.89
N LEU A 120 12.48 13.75 15.77
CA LEU A 120 11.02 13.80 16.03
C LEU A 120 10.25 12.90 15.06
N LEU A 121 10.66 12.89 13.79
CA LEU A 121 10.02 12.07 12.76
C LEU A 121 10.24 10.57 13.01
N ILE A 122 11.45 10.18 13.45
CA ILE A 122 11.75 8.79 13.82
C ILE A 122 10.89 8.32 15.00
N SER A 123 10.69 9.16 16.02
CA SER A 123 9.91 8.76 17.20
C SER A 123 8.44 8.57 16.86
N LEU A 124 7.90 9.45 16.01
CA LEU A 124 6.51 9.35 15.58
C LEU A 124 6.28 8.09 14.72
N ILE A 125 7.23 7.76 13.86
CA ILE A 125 7.21 6.49 13.10
C ILE A 125 7.22 5.29 14.05
N ALA A 126 8.09 5.28 15.07
CA ALA A 126 8.19 4.18 16.02
C ALA A 126 6.87 3.96 16.78
N ILE A 127 6.19 5.04 17.17
CA ILE A 127 4.87 4.97 17.80
C ILE A 127 3.84 4.33 16.86
N ILE A 128 3.78 4.77 15.59
CA ILE A 128 2.85 4.22 14.61
C ILE A 128 3.10 2.72 14.39
N ILE A 129 4.36 2.31 14.23
CA ILE A 129 4.73 0.90 14.06
C ILE A 129 4.36 0.09 15.29
N GLY A 130 4.61 0.61 16.50
CA GLY A 130 4.25 -0.04 17.75
C GLY A 130 2.74 -0.28 17.88
N ILE A 131 1.92 0.71 17.50
CA ILE A 131 0.45 0.57 17.49
C ILE A 131 0.00 -0.49 16.47
N ILE A 132 0.56 -0.47 15.25
CA ILE A 132 0.22 -1.47 14.22
C ILE A 132 0.57 -2.87 14.71
N PHE A 133 1.75 -3.04 15.32
CA PHE A 133 2.17 -4.33 15.86
C PHE A 133 1.26 -4.80 17.00
N ALA A 134 0.87 -3.91 17.91
CA ALA A 134 -0.07 -4.21 18.98
C ALA A 134 -1.42 -4.69 18.44
N ILE A 135 -1.97 -4.00 17.43
CA ILE A 135 -3.23 -4.42 16.79
C ILE A 135 -3.09 -5.80 16.13
N ILE A 136 -2.00 -6.05 15.39
CA ILE A 136 -1.77 -7.35 14.75
C ILE A 136 -1.64 -8.45 15.82
N TRP A 137 -0.94 -8.16 16.92
CA TRP A 137 -0.77 -9.10 18.01
C TRP A 137 -2.09 -9.46 18.70
N ASP A 138 -2.91 -8.44 19.00
CA ASP A 138 -4.24 -8.60 19.58
C ASP A 138 -5.18 -9.37 18.64
N LEU A 139 -5.05 -9.19 17.33
CA LEU A 139 -5.81 -9.94 16.32
C LEU A 139 -5.40 -11.42 16.25
N ILE A 140 -4.11 -11.74 16.39
CA ILE A 140 -3.59 -13.12 16.28
C ILE A 140 -3.87 -13.92 17.57
N ILE A 141 -3.50 -13.36 18.72
CA ILE A 141 -3.57 -14.07 20.00
C ILE A 141 -4.96 -13.95 20.63
N GLY A 142 -5.76 -12.97 20.16
CA GLY A 142 -7.03 -12.59 20.76
C GLY A 142 -6.78 -11.81 22.06
N PRO A 143 -7.66 -10.84 22.40
CA PRO A 143 -7.67 -10.31 23.75
C PRO A 143 -7.90 -11.49 24.70
N SER A 144 -7.18 -11.50 25.82
CA SER A 144 -7.06 -12.59 26.81
C SER A 144 -8.38 -13.09 27.47
N GLY A 145 -9.54 -12.82 26.87
CA GLY A 145 -10.85 -13.34 27.26
C GLY A 145 -11.88 -13.44 26.12
N GLY A 146 -11.50 -13.41 24.83
CA GLY A 146 -12.45 -13.46 23.70
C GLY A 146 -12.38 -14.75 22.86
N SER A 147 -13.52 -15.41 22.64
CA SER A 147 -13.68 -16.70 21.92
C SER A 147 -13.49 -16.64 20.40
N PHE A 148 -13.16 -15.46 19.84
CA PHE A 148 -12.96 -15.25 18.41
C PHE A 148 -11.46 -15.09 18.10
N SER A 149 -10.74 -16.22 17.99
CA SER A 149 -9.39 -16.22 17.45
C SER A 149 -9.46 -16.30 15.93
N ILE A 150 -8.81 -15.38 15.22
CA ILE A 150 -8.63 -15.45 13.75
C ILE A 150 -8.00 -16.78 13.33
N LEU A 151 -7.23 -17.41 14.22
CA LEU A 151 -6.71 -18.77 14.05
C LEU A 151 -7.79 -19.80 13.68
N ASN A 152 -9.00 -19.72 14.25
CA ASN A 152 -10.09 -20.66 13.91
C ASN A 152 -10.66 -20.42 12.50
N LEU A 153 -10.56 -19.18 11.98
CA LEU A 153 -10.88 -18.87 10.58
C LEU A 153 -9.74 -19.30 9.64
N LEU A 154 -8.52 -19.42 10.15
CA LEU A 154 -7.33 -19.83 9.40
C LEU A 154 -7.16 -21.36 9.30
N ASP A 155 -8.06 -22.17 9.85
CA ASP A 155 -8.03 -23.63 9.65
C ASP A 155 -8.33 -24.03 8.19
N SER A 156 -8.90 -23.10 7.41
CA SER A 156 -9.12 -23.27 5.98
C SER A 156 -8.06 -22.56 5.12
N THR A 157 -7.75 -23.14 3.96
CA THR A 157 -6.72 -22.62 3.05
C THR A 157 -7.07 -21.26 2.42
N GLY A 158 -8.34 -20.95 2.19
CA GLY A 158 -8.78 -19.69 1.59
C GLY A 158 -8.49 -18.46 2.42
N PRO A 159 -8.94 -18.43 3.69
CA PRO A 159 -8.64 -17.35 4.62
C PRO A 159 -7.14 -17.05 4.75
N TRP A 160 -6.27 -18.07 4.66
CA TRP A 160 -4.82 -17.87 4.62
C TRP A 160 -4.34 -17.09 3.41
N VAL A 161 -4.80 -17.45 2.20
CA VAL A 161 -4.42 -16.74 0.97
C VAL A 161 -4.91 -15.30 1.01
N LEU A 162 -6.12 -15.07 1.52
CA LEU A 162 -6.67 -13.73 1.72
C LEU A 162 -5.87 -12.93 2.75
N PHE A 163 -5.49 -13.54 3.88
CA PHE A 163 -4.67 -12.91 4.90
C PHE A 163 -3.31 -12.48 4.35
N VAL A 164 -2.64 -13.35 3.59
CA VAL A 164 -1.38 -13.03 2.91
C VAL A 164 -1.57 -11.87 1.93
N GLY A 165 -2.65 -11.88 1.13
CA GLY A 165 -2.96 -10.80 0.19
C GLY A 165 -3.16 -9.45 0.88
N ILE A 166 -3.94 -9.42 1.97
CA ILE A 166 -4.16 -8.20 2.76
C ILE A 166 -2.87 -7.75 3.46
N GLY A 167 -2.10 -8.68 4.02
CA GLY A 167 -0.81 -8.39 4.65
C GLY A 167 0.18 -7.74 3.67
N LEU A 168 0.22 -8.23 2.43
CA LEU A 168 1.06 -7.66 1.37
C LEU A 168 0.60 -6.24 1.00
N PHE A 169 -0.71 -5.98 0.96
CA PHE A 169 -1.26 -4.63 0.80
C PHE A 169 -0.87 -3.68 1.94
N ILE A 170 -1.00 -4.14 3.19
CA ILE A 170 -0.63 -3.36 4.38
C ILE A 170 0.87 -3.02 4.34
N LEU A 171 1.73 -3.97 3.99
CA LEU A 171 3.17 -3.77 3.90
C LEU A 171 3.55 -2.73 2.84
N ILE A 172 2.95 -2.82 1.64
CA ILE A 172 3.17 -1.83 0.58
C ILE A 172 2.62 -0.45 0.99
N GLY A 173 1.42 -0.43 1.58
CA GLY A 173 0.80 0.79 2.10
C GLY A 173 1.67 1.46 3.16
N ALA A 174 2.22 0.69 4.11
CA ALA A 174 3.14 1.16 5.13
C ALA A 174 4.43 1.70 4.53
N THR A 175 5.00 1.03 3.53
CA THR A 175 6.20 1.50 2.81
C THR A 175 5.95 2.83 2.10
N LEU A 176 4.81 2.95 1.39
CA LEU A 176 4.39 4.20 0.76
C LEU A 176 4.17 5.31 1.78
N PHE A 177 3.47 4.98 2.87
CA PHE A 177 3.21 5.90 3.96
C PHE A 177 4.52 6.40 4.59
N MET A 178 5.49 5.53 4.82
CA MET A 178 6.80 5.89 5.35
C MET A 178 7.55 6.85 4.42
N ILE A 179 7.61 6.55 3.11
CA ILE A 179 8.24 7.44 2.12
C ILE A 179 7.54 8.80 2.08
N TYR A 180 6.21 8.79 2.11
CA TYR A 180 5.41 10.00 2.12
C TYR A 180 5.63 10.82 3.39
N PHE A 181 5.59 10.15 4.55
CA PHE A 181 5.72 10.76 5.87
C PHE A 181 7.12 11.33 6.07
N TRP A 182 8.17 10.63 5.63
CA TRP A 182 9.54 11.14 5.68
C TRP A 182 9.69 12.47 4.94
N LYS A 183 9.15 12.57 3.73
CA LYS A 183 9.27 13.78 2.92
C LYS A 183 8.34 14.91 3.35
N ASN A 184 7.10 14.60 3.69
CA ASN A 184 6.11 15.62 4.05
C ASN A 184 6.20 16.02 5.53
N GLY A 185 6.50 15.08 6.42
CA GLY A 185 6.70 15.33 7.85
C GLY A 185 7.88 16.26 8.08
N TYR A 186 8.98 16.05 7.35
CA TYR A 186 10.15 16.93 7.43
C TYR A 186 9.79 18.39 7.07
N TYR A 187 8.99 18.57 6.01
CA TYR A 187 8.48 19.89 5.63
C TYR A 187 7.55 20.51 6.68
N LEU A 188 6.68 19.70 7.30
CA LEU A 188 5.72 20.17 8.30
C LEU A 188 6.45 20.69 9.54
N ILE A 189 7.49 19.99 9.99
CA ILE A 189 8.32 20.41 11.12
C ILE A 189 9.07 21.71 10.79
N LEU A 190 9.67 21.82 9.60
CA LEU A 190 10.31 23.06 9.14
C LEU A 190 9.33 24.24 9.10
N LYS A 191 8.07 24.01 8.70
CA LYS A 191 7.04 25.05 8.67
C LYS A 191 6.66 25.53 10.07
N ILE A 192 6.57 24.63 11.05
CA ILE A 192 6.31 24.99 12.45
C ILE A 192 7.48 25.79 13.01
N MET A 193 8.71 25.31 12.82
CA MET A 193 9.91 25.97 13.34
C MET A 193 10.12 27.35 12.72
N GLY A 194 9.90 27.49 11.40
CA GLY A 194 9.97 28.78 10.72
C GLY A 194 8.85 29.75 11.11
N LYS A 195 7.73 29.27 11.65
CA LYS A 195 6.69 30.15 12.22
C LYS A 195 7.13 30.68 13.59
N LEU A 196 7.67 29.81 14.44
CA LEU A 196 8.18 30.17 15.76
C LEU A 196 9.32 31.21 15.70
N GLU A 197 10.29 31.04 14.79
CA GLU A 197 11.41 32.01 14.62
C GLU A 197 10.93 33.39 14.11
N LYS A 198 9.74 33.45 13.50
CA LYS A 198 9.15 34.69 12.97
C LYS A 198 8.33 35.42 14.04
N ASP A 199 7.69 34.66 14.93
CA ASP A 199 6.94 35.18 16.08
C ASP A 199 7.89 35.71 17.17
N GLU A 200 9.12 35.17 17.28
CA GLU A 200 10.14 35.65 18.24
C GLU A 200 10.84 36.95 17.79
N LYS A 201 10.73 37.31 16.49
CA LYS A 201 11.34 38.53 15.92
C LYS A 201 10.40 39.73 15.82
N ASN A 202 9.12 39.56 16.16
CA ASN A 202 8.12 40.63 16.25
C ASN A 202 7.81 40.92 17.71
#